data_AF-A0A4U6D8H8-F1
#
_entry.id   AF-A0A4U6D8H8-F1
#
_cell.length_a   1.000
_cell.length_b   1.000
_cell.length_c   1.000
_cell.angle_alpha   90.00
_cell.angle_beta   90.00
_cell.angle_gamma   90.00
#
_symmetry.space_group_name_H-M   'P 1'
#
loop_
_entity.id
_entity.type
_entity.pdbx_description
1 polymer ?
#
loop_
_entity_poly.entity_id
_entity_poly.type
_entity_poly.pdbx_seq_one_letter_code
_entity_poly.pdbx_strand_id
1 'polypeptide(L)'
;MIVRTFLAVGLLFSIKTAASAENKPAIPPQTYQYPLKVSADGKHLTDQTDTPFLVIADVAWQLLRKLDYQEAVQYLDIRKGQSFNTILVHVLPSLPTQRNFQKVTPFQGENDITNPNKVYFDYLEKVVSAAKERNIAVGLVVSRQSWNVIFESQGEEACRTFGEYIGKRFSKLNNIFWIVNEDENQKDFLSKTLTESLKKTSENKLVASLSTCSPPDSLKKNHTDLKVFIPDSTVTDSEYAALATWQKNIGKSMKSPFLIANSEFPIKDQSALIRKQAYESLLNSAAGFCHMSTIKNFNPTWKTNITKDGGEYMKYLVKILKGLPWDYLEPAASLKMVQDTTQSTEISVSALTNKRMVMMYIPTFRSFGIDLSQLTGEEFHAVWYSPRTGRRWSGGTLKRKELATIEPPDPQPEWDWILLVGSKN
;
A
#
# COMPACT_ATOMS: atom_id res chain seq x y z
N MET A 1 -49.53 -30.39 -66.64
CA MET A 1 -50.38 -29.52 -65.81
C MET A 1 -50.50 -30.17 -64.43
N ILE A 2 -49.89 -29.55 -63.42
CA ILE A 2 -50.12 -29.64 -61.96
C ILE A 2 -48.85 -29.04 -61.33
N VAL A 3 -48.98 -27.81 -60.86
CA VAL A 3 -48.00 -27.10 -60.02
C VAL A 3 -48.24 -27.57 -58.59
N ARG A 4 -47.20 -28.04 -57.89
CA ARG A 4 -47.23 -28.29 -56.44
C ARG A 4 -46.33 -27.25 -55.76
N THR A 5 -46.98 -26.33 -55.07
CA THR A 5 -46.38 -25.30 -54.23
C THR A 5 -45.88 -25.94 -52.93
N PHE A 6 -44.59 -25.80 -52.63
CA PHE A 6 -44.04 -26.08 -51.28
C PHE A 6 -43.85 -24.74 -50.55
N LEU A 7 -44.50 -24.62 -49.39
CA LEU A 7 -44.37 -23.51 -48.46
C LEU A 7 -43.07 -23.70 -47.66
N ALA A 8 -42.10 -22.78 -47.79
CA ALA A 8 -40.89 -22.77 -46.97
C ALA A 8 -41.11 -21.84 -45.77
N VAL A 9 -41.06 -22.40 -44.56
CA VAL A 9 -41.07 -21.65 -43.29
C VAL A 9 -39.63 -21.23 -42.99
N GLY A 10 -39.35 -19.93 -43.06
CA GLY A 10 -38.05 -19.36 -42.69
C GLY A 10 -37.96 -19.08 -41.19
N LEU A 11 -37.04 -19.76 -40.49
CA LEU A 11 -36.59 -19.35 -39.16
C LEU A 11 -35.55 -18.22 -39.29
N LEU A 12 -35.91 -17.02 -38.82
CA LEU A 12 -34.98 -15.90 -38.64
C LEU A 12 -34.26 -16.05 -37.29
N PHE A 13 -32.97 -16.39 -37.31
CA PHE A 13 -32.08 -16.22 -36.17
C PHE A 13 -31.59 -14.78 -36.12
N SER A 14 -32.09 -13.99 -35.15
CA SER A 14 -31.57 -12.65 -34.86
C SER A 14 -30.23 -12.76 -34.15
N ILE A 15 -29.14 -12.53 -34.88
CA ILE A 15 -27.79 -12.34 -34.32
C ILE A 15 -27.76 -10.93 -33.68
N LYS A 16 -27.82 -10.86 -32.35
CA LYS A 16 -27.49 -9.64 -31.61
C LYS A 16 -25.98 -9.42 -31.71
N THR A 17 -25.55 -8.49 -32.55
CA THR A 17 -24.19 -7.98 -32.57
C THR A 17 -23.90 -7.28 -31.24
N ALA A 18 -23.04 -7.87 -30.42
CA ALA A 18 -22.48 -7.20 -29.25
C ALA A 18 -21.66 -6.00 -29.73
N ALA A 19 -22.02 -4.80 -29.27
CA ALA A 19 -21.23 -3.60 -29.51
C ALA A 19 -19.82 -3.80 -28.94
N SER A 20 -18.82 -3.73 -29.81
CA SER A 20 -17.41 -3.73 -29.45
C SER A 20 -17.14 -2.58 -28.50
N ALA A 21 -16.72 -2.88 -27.27
CA ALA A 21 -16.23 -1.87 -26.34
C ALA A 21 -14.99 -1.21 -26.95
N GLU A 22 -15.08 0.08 -27.30
CA GLU A 22 -13.94 0.87 -27.73
C GLU A 22 -12.84 0.79 -26.67
N ASN A 23 -11.66 0.32 -27.08
CA ASN A 23 -10.45 0.31 -26.26
C ASN A 23 -10.06 1.77 -25.96
N LYS A 24 -10.46 2.29 -24.79
CA LYS A 24 -9.88 3.53 -24.27
C LYS A 24 -8.36 3.38 -24.23
N PRO A 25 -7.58 4.38 -24.69
CA PRO A 25 -6.13 4.32 -24.62
C PRO A 25 -5.71 4.12 -23.16
N ALA A 26 -4.78 3.19 -22.95
CA ALA A 26 -4.20 2.95 -21.63
C ALA A 26 -3.57 4.26 -21.13
N ILE A 27 -3.86 4.64 -19.87
CA ILE A 27 -3.22 5.78 -19.22
C ILE A 27 -1.70 5.55 -19.29
N PRO A 28 -0.91 6.49 -19.87
CA PRO A 28 0.54 6.31 -19.96
C PRO A 28 1.14 6.10 -18.56
N PRO A 29 2.19 5.28 -18.43
CA PRO A 29 2.81 5.01 -17.14
C PRO A 29 3.32 6.31 -16.53
N GLN A 30 2.76 6.67 -15.37
CA GLN A 30 3.16 7.84 -14.60
C GLN A 30 4.60 7.69 -14.12
N THR A 31 5.46 8.65 -14.49
CA THR A 31 6.83 8.79 -14.02
C THR A 31 6.89 9.82 -12.91
N TYR A 32 7.63 9.55 -11.85
CA TYR A 32 7.74 10.44 -10.69
C TYR A 32 9.12 11.08 -10.59
N GLN A 33 9.17 12.34 -10.18
CA GLN A 33 10.42 13.05 -9.91
C GLN A 33 10.81 12.90 -8.44
N TYR A 34 11.77 12.02 -8.18
CA TYR A 34 12.29 11.75 -6.84
C TYR A 34 13.33 12.79 -6.38
N PRO A 35 13.58 12.97 -5.06
CA PRO A 35 13.01 12.21 -3.93
C PRO A 35 11.54 12.52 -3.66
N LEU A 36 10.84 11.64 -2.95
CA LEU A 36 9.49 11.94 -2.49
C LEU A 36 9.54 12.99 -1.37
N LYS A 37 8.47 13.76 -1.22
CA LYS A 37 8.27 14.74 -0.15
C LYS A 37 6.88 14.59 0.47
N VAL A 38 6.71 15.06 1.70
CA VAL A 38 5.37 15.15 2.33
C VAL A 38 4.55 16.20 1.56
N SER A 39 3.29 15.89 1.26
CA SER A 39 2.36 16.82 0.61
C SER A 39 2.06 18.04 1.51
N ALA A 40 1.59 19.13 0.89
CA ALA A 40 1.26 20.35 1.61
C ALA A 40 0.17 20.19 2.69
N ASP A 41 -0.73 19.21 2.53
CA ASP A 41 -1.77 18.87 3.52
C ASP A 41 -1.23 18.04 4.71
N GLY A 42 0.01 17.57 4.65
CA GLY A 42 0.65 16.73 5.67
C GLY A 42 0.14 15.29 5.74
N LYS A 43 -0.68 14.83 4.78
CA LYS A 43 -1.35 13.51 4.84
C LYS A 43 -0.79 12.49 3.86
N HIS A 44 -0.23 12.94 2.74
CA HIS A 44 0.17 12.11 1.62
C HIS A 44 1.64 12.32 1.27
N LEU A 45 2.11 11.57 0.27
CA LEU A 45 3.39 11.80 -0.36
C LEU A 45 3.18 12.39 -1.74
N THR A 46 4.12 13.22 -2.17
CA THR A 46 4.20 13.78 -3.52
C THR A 46 5.61 13.61 -4.07
N ASP A 47 5.73 13.70 -5.38
CA ASP A 47 7.03 13.86 -6.01
C ASP A 47 7.49 15.34 -6.02
N GLN A 48 8.63 15.65 -6.62
CA GLN A 48 9.16 17.01 -6.66
C GLN A 48 8.31 18.01 -7.48
N THR A 49 7.35 17.52 -8.27
CA THR A 49 6.39 18.34 -9.05
C THR A 49 5.03 18.49 -8.37
N ASP A 50 4.92 18.10 -7.10
CA ASP A 50 3.66 18.07 -6.34
C ASP A 50 2.63 17.07 -6.88
N THR A 51 3.07 16.11 -7.70
CA THR A 51 2.21 15.02 -8.17
C THR A 51 1.95 14.04 -7.03
N PRO A 52 0.68 13.74 -6.66
CA PRO A 52 0.38 12.78 -5.60
C PRO A 52 0.97 11.40 -5.87
N PHE A 53 1.67 10.85 -4.88
CA PHE A 53 2.30 9.54 -4.91
C PHE A 53 1.56 8.58 -3.98
N LEU A 54 0.66 7.77 -4.55
CA LEU A 54 0.00 6.68 -3.83
C LEU A 54 1.00 5.56 -3.57
N VAL A 55 1.38 5.31 -2.32
CA VAL A 55 2.33 4.23 -2.01
C VAL A 55 1.65 2.87 -2.13
N ILE A 56 2.12 2.03 -3.05
CA ILE A 56 1.73 0.62 -3.18
C ILE A 56 3.00 -0.18 -2.99
N ALA A 57 3.27 -0.51 -1.74
CA ALA A 57 4.51 -1.12 -1.32
C ALA A 57 4.39 -2.65 -1.23
N ASP A 58 5.44 -3.37 -1.59
CA ASP A 58 5.62 -4.76 -1.18
C ASP A 58 6.68 -4.84 -0.07
N VAL A 59 6.38 -5.61 0.97
CA VAL A 59 7.28 -5.87 2.10
C VAL A 59 8.21 -7.04 1.74
N ALA A 60 9.45 -6.72 1.43
CA ALA A 60 10.45 -7.63 0.87
C ALA A 60 11.70 -7.74 1.76
N TRP A 61 11.48 -7.99 3.06
CA TRP A 61 12.50 -8.03 4.13
C TRP A 61 13.82 -8.66 3.77
N GLN A 62 13.82 -9.81 3.12
CA GLN A 62 15.04 -10.58 2.90
C GLN A 62 15.61 -10.46 1.48
N LEU A 63 15.07 -9.56 0.64
CA LEU A 63 15.44 -9.44 -0.78
C LEU A 63 16.96 -9.32 -0.95
N LEU A 64 17.58 -8.39 -0.23
CA LEU A 64 19.01 -8.08 -0.30
C LEU A 64 19.91 -9.17 0.29
N ARG A 65 19.34 -10.08 1.09
CA ARG A 65 20.10 -11.20 1.69
C ARG A 65 19.95 -12.48 0.89
N LYS A 66 18.77 -12.74 0.32
CA LYS A 66 18.38 -14.06 -0.18
C LYS A 66 18.47 -14.19 -1.69
N LEU A 67 18.34 -13.09 -2.42
CA LEU A 67 18.37 -13.13 -3.88
C LEU A 67 19.74 -12.72 -4.40
N ASP A 68 20.11 -13.27 -5.55
CA ASP A 68 21.14 -12.67 -6.39
C ASP A 68 20.58 -11.50 -7.21
N TYR A 69 21.43 -10.88 -8.02
CA TYR A 69 21.03 -9.73 -8.83
C TYR A 69 19.97 -10.07 -9.90
N GLN A 70 20.07 -11.23 -10.56
CA GLN A 70 19.14 -11.63 -11.61
C GLN A 70 17.75 -11.93 -11.01
N GLU A 71 17.72 -12.62 -9.88
CA GLU A 71 16.51 -12.90 -9.14
C GLU A 71 15.88 -11.64 -8.56
N ALA A 72 16.69 -10.71 -8.03
CA ALA A 72 16.20 -9.41 -7.57
C ALA A 72 15.56 -8.61 -8.72
N VAL A 73 16.20 -8.59 -9.90
CA VAL A 73 15.63 -7.97 -11.11
C VAL A 73 14.31 -8.64 -11.52
N GLN A 74 14.27 -9.97 -11.56
CA GLN A 74 13.06 -10.73 -11.87
C GLN A 74 11.92 -10.38 -10.91
N TYR A 75 12.20 -10.30 -9.60
CA TYR A 75 11.23 -9.88 -8.59
C TYR A 75 10.72 -8.46 -8.87
N LEU A 76 11.61 -7.51 -9.15
CA LEU A 76 11.25 -6.11 -9.41
C LEU A 76 10.38 -5.97 -10.67
N ASP A 77 10.68 -6.71 -11.73
CA ASP A 77 9.89 -6.74 -12.97
C ASP A 77 8.47 -7.27 -12.72
N ILE A 78 8.34 -8.35 -11.96
CA ILE A 78 7.03 -8.91 -11.60
C ILE A 78 6.23 -7.91 -10.75
N ARG A 79 6.84 -7.32 -9.71
CA ARG A 79 6.18 -6.34 -8.85
C ARG A 79 5.77 -5.08 -9.62
N LYS A 80 6.60 -4.61 -10.55
CA LYS A 80 6.22 -3.52 -11.45
C LYS A 80 4.98 -3.87 -12.27
N GLY A 81 4.95 -5.08 -12.85
CA GLY A 81 3.79 -5.58 -13.62
C GLY A 81 2.52 -5.76 -12.80
N GLN A 82 2.64 -5.94 -11.48
CA GLN A 82 1.53 -6.01 -10.52
C GLN A 82 1.11 -4.64 -9.95
N SER A 83 1.64 -3.54 -10.51
CA SER A 83 1.37 -2.15 -10.11
C SER A 83 1.98 -1.72 -8.78
N PHE A 84 2.89 -2.50 -8.20
CA PHE A 84 3.71 -2.01 -7.09
C PHE A 84 4.64 -0.91 -7.58
N ASN A 85 4.75 0.17 -6.80
CA ASN A 85 5.64 1.29 -7.08
C ASN A 85 6.61 1.55 -5.92
N THR A 86 6.54 0.76 -4.85
CA THR A 86 7.43 0.85 -3.70
C THR A 86 7.81 -0.54 -3.23
N ILE A 87 9.02 -0.70 -2.71
CA ILE A 87 9.44 -1.90 -1.97
C ILE A 87 10.04 -1.48 -0.64
N LEU A 88 9.75 -2.22 0.43
CA LEU A 88 10.38 -2.04 1.73
C LEU A 88 11.36 -3.20 1.97
N VAL A 89 12.61 -2.89 2.28
CA VAL A 89 13.67 -3.91 2.42
C VAL A 89 14.55 -3.61 3.62
N HIS A 90 15.03 -4.65 4.31
CA HIS A 90 16.05 -4.47 5.32
C HIS A 90 17.43 -4.35 4.68
N VAL A 91 18.16 -3.31 5.09
CA VAL A 91 19.57 -3.13 4.73
C VAL A 91 20.43 -4.24 5.32
N LEU A 92 20.15 -4.61 6.57
CA LEU A 92 20.90 -5.61 7.33
C LEU A 92 20.19 -6.97 7.31
N PRO A 93 20.93 -8.09 7.39
CA PRO A 93 20.34 -9.42 7.38
C PRO A 93 19.52 -9.70 8.66
N SER A 94 18.74 -10.79 8.65
CA SER A 94 17.85 -11.16 9.77
C SER A 94 18.57 -11.44 11.08
N LEU A 95 19.85 -11.79 11.06
CA LEU A 95 20.68 -11.96 12.26
C LEU A 95 22.11 -11.46 11.97
N PRO A 96 22.85 -10.98 12.99
CA PRO A 96 24.24 -10.54 12.81
C PRO A 96 25.22 -11.60 12.34
N THR A 97 24.87 -12.88 12.52
CA THR A 97 25.68 -14.02 12.06
C THR A 97 25.47 -14.37 10.59
N GLN A 98 24.48 -13.75 9.94
CA GLN A 98 24.10 -14.08 8.57
C GLN A 98 24.85 -13.24 7.55
N ARG A 99 24.98 -13.83 6.35
CA ARG A 99 25.58 -13.22 5.17
C ARG A 99 24.53 -13.03 4.09
N ASN A 100 24.80 -12.14 3.14
CA ASN A 100 23.99 -12.02 1.91
C ASN A 100 24.19 -13.23 0.98
N PHE A 101 23.54 -13.19 -0.18
CA PHE A 101 23.60 -14.26 -1.17
C PHE A 101 25.04 -14.58 -1.58
N GLN A 102 25.86 -13.55 -1.76
CA GLN A 102 27.28 -13.61 -2.11
C GLN A 102 28.19 -14.02 -0.94
N LYS A 103 27.62 -14.44 0.20
CA LYS A 103 28.35 -14.85 1.41
C LYS A 103 29.17 -13.73 2.05
N VAL A 104 28.78 -12.47 1.84
CA VAL A 104 29.42 -11.28 2.41
C VAL A 104 28.66 -10.79 3.65
N THR A 105 29.39 -10.40 4.70
CA THR A 105 28.84 -9.75 5.91
C THR A 105 28.69 -8.24 5.69
N PRO A 106 27.71 -7.57 6.35
CA PRO A 106 27.53 -6.11 6.21
C PRO A 106 28.69 -5.30 6.77
N PHE A 107 29.39 -5.85 7.76
CA PHE A 107 30.48 -5.19 8.47
C PHE A 107 31.70 -6.11 8.52
N GLN A 108 32.88 -5.52 8.64
CA GLN A 108 34.13 -6.20 8.93
C GLN A 108 34.35 -6.27 10.46
N GLY A 109 35.42 -6.93 10.92
CA GLY A 109 35.83 -6.90 12.34
C GLY A 109 34.73 -7.30 13.34
N GLU A 110 34.15 -8.49 13.19
CA GLU A 110 33.16 -9.02 14.15
C GLU A 110 31.89 -8.16 14.35
N ASN A 111 31.36 -7.60 13.25
CA ASN A 111 30.22 -6.68 13.26
C ASN A 111 30.52 -5.29 13.82
N ASP A 112 31.74 -4.78 13.67
CA ASP A 112 32.07 -3.37 13.87
C ASP A 112 31.28 -2.48 12.90
N ILE A 113 30.27 -1.76 13.41
CA ILE A 113 29.36 -0.95 12.57
C ILE A 113 30.07 0.28 12.00
N THR A 114 31.24 0.65 12.53
CA THR A 114 32.09 1.72 12.02
C THR A 114 32.94 1.28 10.83
N ASN A 115 33.00 -0.04 10.55
CA ASN A 115 33.69 -0.60 9.40
C ASN A 115 32.75 -1.35 8.40
N PRO A 116 31.87 -0.61 7.68
CA PRO A 116 31.00 -1.15 6.63
C PRO A 116 31.76 -1.88 5.52
N ASN A 117 31.27 -3.06 5.14
CA ASN A 117 31.86 -3.84 4.05
C ASN A 117 31.40 -3.31 2.67
N LYS A 118 32.31 -2.69 1.93
CA LYS A 118 32.04 -2.12 0.60
C LYS A 118 31.34 -3.10 -0.35
N VAL A 119 31.77 -4.36 -0.42
CA VAL A 119 31.21 -5.35 -1.35
C VAL A 119 29.74 -5.67 -1.03
N TYR A 120 29.39 -5.69 0.26
CA TYR A 120 28.01 -5.88 0.69
C TYR A 120 27.11 -4.73 0.21
N PHE A 121 27.56 -3.48 0.43
CA PHE A 121 26.76 -2.30 0.08
C PHE A 121 26.80 -1.98 -1.42
N ASP A 122 27.83 -2.39 -2.17
CA ASP A 122 27.85 -2.32 -3.64
C ASP A 122 26.70 -3.15 -4.25
N TYR A 123 26.42 -4.35 -3.69
CA TYR A 123 25.29 -5.16 -4.12
C TYR A 123 23.94 -4.47 -3.84
N LEU A 124 23.79 -3.89 -2.64
CA LEU A 124 22.59 -3.14 -2.27
C LEU A 124 22.33 -2.00 -3.26
N GLU A 125 23.35 -1.19 -3.53
CA GLU A 125 23.27 -0.05 -4.46
C GLU A 125 22.88 -0.48 -5.88
N LYS A 126 23.42 -1.61 -6.34
CA LYS A 126 23.07 -2.20 -7.63
C LYS A 126 21.59 -2.58 -7.72
N VAL A 127 21.04 -3.18 -6.66
CA VAL A 127 19.62 -3.56 -6.59
C VAL A 127 18.71 -2.33 -6.52
N VAL A 128 19.06 -1.32 -5.71
CA VAL A 128 18.28 -0.07 -5.62
C VAL A 128 18.28 0.70 -6.95
N SER A 129 19.40 0.68 -7.68
CA SER A 129 19.49 1.26 -9.03
C SER A 129 18.57 0.54 -10.01
N ALA A 130 18.49 -0.80 -9.95
CA ALA A 130 17.56 -1.57 -10.78
C ALA A 130 16.08 -1.25 -10.45
N ALA A 131 15.76 -0.94 -9.18
CA ALA A 131 14.43 -0.46 -8.80
C ALA A 131 14.14 0.94 -9.40
N LYS A 132 15.13 1.84 -9.42
CA LYS A 132 15.02 3.17 -10.03
C LYS A 132 14.65 3.10 -11.51
N GLU A 133 15.31 2.24 -12.27
CA GLU A 133 15.04 2.00 -13.70
C GLU A 133 13.58 1.58 -13.96
N ARG A 134 12.92 0.98 -12.97
CA ARG A 134 11.53 0.53 -13.02
C ARG A 134 10.54 1.54 -12.44
N ASN A 135 11.00 2.74 -12.06
CA ASN A 135 10.22 3.73 -11.32
C ASN A 135 9.60 3.11 -10.05
N ILE A 136 10.44 2.45 -9.26
CA ILE A 136 10.10 1.88 -7.96
C ILE A 136 10.88 2.64 -6.88
N ALA A 137 10.15 3.18 -5.90
CA ALA A 137 10.72 3.75 -4.69
C ALA A 137 11.18 2.63 -3.73
N VAL A 138 12.23 2.86 -2.96
CA VAL A 138 12.77 1.88 -2.01
C VAL A 138 12.80 2.48 -0.61
N GLY A 139 12.00 1.90 0.29
CA GLY A 139 12.11 2.14 1.72
C GLY A 139 13.23 1.30 2.31
N LEU A 140 14.34 1.93 2.68
CA LEU A 140 15.51 1.25 3.25
C LEU A 140 15.42 1.21 4.77
N VAL A 141 15.11 0.03 5.32
CA VAL A 141 15.07 -0.19 6.76
C VAL A 141 16.48 -0.38 7.30
N VAL A 142 17.03 0.66 7.94
CA VAL A 142 18.46 0.74 8.32
C VAL A 142 18.79 0.06 9.64
N SER A 143 17.80 -0.04 10.54
CA SER A 143 17.94 -0.68 11.86
C SER A 143 16.82 -1.71 12.06
N ARG A 144 17.07 -2.70 12.90
CA ARG A 144 16.08 -3.72 13.26
C ARG A 144 16.43 -4.38 14.58
N GLN A 145 15.40 -4.83 15.30
CA GLN A 145 15.49 -5.31 16.67
C GLN A 145 16.63 -6.30 16.93
N SER A 146 16.83 -7.31 16.06
CA SER A 146 17.87 -8.32 16.29
C SER A 146 19.32 -7.82 16.15
N TRP A 147 19.51 -6.55 15.80
CA TRP A 147 20.82 -5.89 15.75
C TRP A 147 21.00 -4.87 16.89
N ASN A 148 19.96 -4.59 17.68
CA ASN A 148 20.01 -3.56 18.73
C ASN A 148 21.15 -3.81 19.71
N VAL A 149 21.40 -5.05 20.13
CA VAL A 149 22.51 -5.39 21.03
C VAL A 149 23.88 -4.93 20.50
N ILE A 150 24.12 -5.06 19.18
CA ILE A 150 25.38 -4.64 18.55
C ILE A 150 25.45 -3.12 18.43
N PHE A 151 24.37 -2.47 17.99
CA PHE A 151 24.32 -1.02 17.92
C PHE A 151 24.54 -0.38 19.30
N GLU A 152 23.87 -0.92 20.31
CA GLU A 152 23.89 -0.38 21.66
C GLU A 152 25.21 -0.64 22.39
N SER A 153 25.90 -1.75 22.11
CA SER A 153 27.20 -2.05 22.72
C SER A 153 28.34 -1.20 22.16
N GLN A 154 28.23 -0.77 20.90
CA GLN A 154 29.23 0.09 20.26
C GLN A 154 29.00 1.58 20.51
N GLY A 155 27.81 1.95 21.01
CA GLY A 155 27.50 3.29 21.48
C GLY A 155 27.08 4.27 20.39
N GLU A 156 26.71 5.47 20.84
CA GLU A 156 26.09 6.50 20.00
C GLU A 156 26.99 6.97 18.85
N GLU A 157 28.29 7.17 19.09
CA GLU A 157 29.24 7.62 18.06
C GLU A 157 29.38 6.62 16.91
N ALA A 158 29.41 5.33 17.24
CA ALA A 158 29.47 4.27 16.22
C ALA A 158 28.18 4.25 15.38
N CYS A 159 27.03 4.42 16.03
CA CYS A 159 25.73 4.53 15.35
C CYS A 159 25.68 5.76 14.43
N ARG A 160 26.23 6.90 14.88
CA ARG A 160 26.34 8.12 14.08
C ARG A 160 27.23 7.90 12.86
N THR A 161 28.41 7.31 13.07
CA THR A 161 29.35 6.95 11.99
C THR A 161 28.69 6.06 10.94
N PHE A 162 27.94 5.04 11.38
CA PHE A 162 27.19 4.16 10.47
C PHE A 162 26.08 4.91 9.72
N GLY A 163 25.29 5.72 10.42
CA GLY A 163 24.21 6.52 9.82
C GLY A 163 24.72 7.51 8.78
N GLU A 164 25.83 8.19 9.06
CA GLU A 164 26.48 9.11 8.11
C GLU A 164 27.08 8.37 6.91
N TYR A 165 27.70 7.21 7.12
CA TYR A 165 28.22 6.38 6.03
C TYR A 165 27.11 5.99 5.05
N ILE A 166 26.01 5.43 5.57
CA ILE A 166 24.94 4.93 4.70
C ILE A 166 24.20 6.09 4.02
N GLY A 167 23.91 7.18 4.75
CA GLY A 167 23.24 8.35 4.18
C GLY A 167 24.07 8.99 3.06
N LYS A 168 25.38 9.16 3.27
CA LYS A 168 26.31 9.68 2.25
C LYS A 168 26.42 8.74 1.05
N ARG A 169 26.54 7.43 1.29
CA ARG A 169 26.72 6.44 0.23
C ARG A 169 25.55 6.42 -0.74
N PHE A 170 24.32 6.36 -0.22
CA PHE A 170 23.11 6.27 -1.04
C PHE A 170 22.52 7.65 -1.38
N SER A 171 23.22 8.75 -1.08
CA SER A 171 22.77 10.13 -1.31
C SER A 171 22.38 10.42 -2.76
N LYS A 172 23.03 9.78 -3.75
CA LYS A 172 22.75 9.98 -5.18
C LYS A 172 21.54 9.19 -5.70
N LEU A 173 21.03 8.23 -4.93
CA LEU A 173 19.87 7.43 -5.30
C LEU A 173 18.61 8.14 -4.80
N ASN A 174 17.97 8.89 -5.68
CA ASN A 174 16.83 9.72 -5.30
C ASN A 174 15.56 8.91 -5.03
N ASN A 175 15.41 7.72 -5.61
CA ASN A 175 14.23 6.85 -5.45
C ASN A 175 14.21 6.11 -4.10
N ILE A 176 14.87 6.61 -3.06
CA ILE A 176 14.87 5.99 -1.74
C ILE A 176 14.26 6.92 -0.70
N PHE A 177 13.75 6.31 0.35
CA PHE A 177 13.52 6.96 1.63
C PHE A 177 14.02 6.03 2.74
N TRP A 178 14.37 6.61 3.88
CA TRP A 178 14.92 5.85 4.99
C TRP A 178 13.81 5.39 5.92
N ILE A 179 14.02 4.25 6.57
CA ILE A 179 13.13 3.73 7.59
C ILE A 179 14.00 3.33 8.79
N VAL A 180 13.71 3.91 9.95
CA VAL A 180 14.40 3.64 11.21
C VAL A 180 13.45 2.91 12.14
N ASN A 181 13.86 1.77 12.70
CA ASN A 181 13.06 1.04 13.68
C ASN A 181 12.94 1.85 14.98
N GLU A 182 11.72 1.95 15.51
CA GLU A 182 11.40 2.50 16.82
C GLU A 182 10.79 1.39 17.68
N ASP A 183 11.64 0.52 18.23
CA ASP A 183 11.23 -0.56 19.13
C ASP A 183 11.11 -0.05 20.58
N GLU A 184 10.10 -0.48 21.31
CA GLU A 184 9.85 -0.06 22.69
C GLU A 184 10.99 -0.46 23.65
N ASN A 185 11.74 -1.52 23.34
CA ASN A 185 12.84 -2.02 24.16
C ASN A 185 14.22 -1.51 23.73
N GLN A 186 14.28 -0.63 22.73
CA GLN A 186 15.52 -0.05 22.21
C GLN A 186 15.97 1.15 23.06
N LYS A 187 17.28 1.34 23.22
CA LYS A 187 17.79 2.57 23.84
C LYS A 187 17.39 3.80 23.01
N ASP A 188 16.84 4.82 23.68
CA ASP A 188 16.30 6.05 23.06
C ASP A 188 17.28 6.74 22.09
N PHE A 189 18.59 6.66 22.36
CA PHE A 189 19.58 7.32 21.50
C PHE A 189 19.64 6.71 20.09
N LEU A 190 19.34 5.42 19.90
CA LEU A 190 19.66 4.72 18.67
C LEU A 190 18.80 5.21 17.49
N SER A 191 17.48 5.24 17.65
CA SER A 191 16.58 5.71 16.59
C SER A 191 16.79 7.20 16.28
N LYS A 192 16.98 8.02 17.34
CA LYS A 192 17.30 9.45 17.23
C LYS A 192 18.59 9.69 16.44
N THR A 193 19.69 9.03 16.84
CA THR A 193 21.02 9.21 16.24
C THR A 193 21.04 8.82 14.77
N LEU A 194 20.43 7.68 14.42
CA LEU A 194 20.32 7.26 13.03
C LEU A 194 19.50 8.25 12.21
N THR A 195 18.36 8.71 12.75
CA THR A 195 17.50 9.71 12.08
C THR A 195 18.25 11.01 11.80
N GLU A 196 18.94 11.57 12.80
CA GLU A 196 19.71 12.81 12.67
C GLU A 196 20.86 12.66 11.66
N SER A 197 21.60 11.55 11.71
CA SER A 197 22.71 11.27 10.79
C SER A 197 22.25 11.13 9.35
N LEU A 198 21.11 10.46 9.12
CA LEU A 198 20.51 10.30 7.80
C LEU A 198 20.00 11.64 7.26
N LYS A 199 19.29 12.43 8.07
CA LYS A 199 18.81 13.77 7.67
C LYS A 199 19.98 14.69 7.31
N LYS A 200 21.09 14.63 8.05
CA LYS A 200 22.31 15.40 7.79
C LYS A 200 23.02 15.03 6.48
N THR A 201 23.05 13.75 6.12
CA THR A 201 23.87 13.25 5.00
C THR A 201 23.09 12.94 3.72
N SER A 202 21.76 13.01 3.78
CA SER A 202 20.87 12.76 2.66
C SER A 202 19.72 13.77 2.61
N GLU A 203 20.10 15.05 2.53
CA GLU A 203 19.16 16.17 2.44
C GLU A 203 18.06 15.92 1.41
N ASN A 204 16.84 16.36 1.74
CA ASN A 204 15.62 16.22 0.94
C ASN A 204 15.07 14.78 0.78
N LYS A 205 15.60 13.79 1.50
CA LYS A 205 14.97 12.46 1.59
C LYS A 205 14.16 12.31 2.86
N LEU A 206 13.00 11.66 2.73
CA LEU A 206 12.17 11.30 3.87
C LEU A 206 12.89 10.29 4.76
N VAL A 207 12.75 10.48 6.08
CA VAL A 207 13.05 9.46 7.09
C VAL A 207 11.75 9.07 7.75
N ALA A 208 11.39 7.79 7.66
CA ALA A 208 10.23 7.22 8.30
C ALA A 208 10.62 6.48 9.58
N SER A 209 9.68 6.37 10.52
CA SER A 209 9.81 5.37 11.59
C SER A 209 9.07 4.08 11.26
N LEU A 210 9.57 2.97 11.80
CA LEU A 210 8.95 1.64 11.71
C LEU A 210 8.56 1.15 13.10
N SER A 211 7.31 0.73 13.22
CA SER A 211 6.76 0.04 14.39
C SER A 211 6.00 -1.20 13.95
N THR A 212 5.86 -2.20 14.83
CA THR A 212 5.18 -3.46 14.50
C THR A 212 3.67 -3.27 14.43
N CYS A 213 3.03 -2.99 15.56
CA CYS A 213 1.60 -2.72 15.64
C CYS A 213 1.18 -1.74 16.73
N SER A 214 2.10 -1.29 17.59
CA SER A 214 1.79 -0.30 18.63
C SER A 214 1.43 1.03 17.96
N PRO A 215 0.18 1.51 18.09
CA PRO A 215 -0.14 2.88 17.71
C PRO A 215 0.77 3.80 18.54
N PRO A 216 1.32 4.88 17.97
CA PRO A 216 2.24 5.71 18.70
C PRO A 216 1.52 6.34 19.91
N ASP A 217 1.94 5.97 21.13
CA ASP A 217 1.42 6.51 22.40
C ASP A 217 1.59 8.02 22.51
N SER A 218 2.43 8.61 21.65
CA SER A 218 2.47 10.05 21.51
C SER A 218 2.83 10.46 20.09
N LEU A 219 2.02 11.34 19.51
CA LEU A 219 2.40 12.24 18.42
C LEU A 219 3.55 13.20 18.80
N LYS A 220 4.20 13.01 19.97
CA LYS A 220 5.26 13.88 20.50
C LYS A 220 6.65 13.53 19.95
N LYS A 221 6.90 12.29 19.51
CA LYS A 221 8.18 11.89 18.87
C LYS A 221 8.13 12.22 17.37
N ASN A 222 8.28 13.52 17.07
CA ASN A 222 8.09 14.11 15.74
C ASN A 222 9.40 14.17 14.91
N HIS A 223 10.33 13.23 15.12
CA HIS A 223 11.64 13.26 14.47
C HIS A 223 11.62 12.74 13.03
N THR A 224 10.56 12.04 12.63
CA THR A 224 10.41 11.40 11.31
C THR A 224 9.28 12.03 10.50
N ASP A 225 9.41 11.95 9.17
CA ASP A 225 8.52 12.60 8.21
C ASP A 225 7.31 11.71 7.85
N LEU A 226 7.46 10.40 8.05
CA LEU A 226 6.49 9.34 7.70
C LEU A 226 6.45 8.29 8.82
N LYS A 227 5.28 7.70 9.06
CA LYS A 227 5.13 6.56 9.99
C LYS A 227 4.81 5.28 9.19
N VAL A 228 5.46 4.17 9.51
CA VAL A 228 5.23 2.87 8.85
C VAL A 228 4.92 1.82 9.92
N PHE A 229 3.76 1.19 9.81
CA PHE A 229 3.32 0.12 10.70
C PHE A 229 3.32 -1.20 9.94
N ILE A 230 4.23 -2.11 10.30
CA ILE A 230 4.29 -3.44 9.68
C ILE A 230 4.10 -4.49 10.76
N PRO A 231 2.91 -5.09 10.87
CA PRO A 231 2.67 -6.18 11.82
C PRO A 231 3.68 -7.30 11.60
N ASP A 232 4.20 -7.88 12.67
CA ASP A 232 5.02 -9.09 12.59
C ASP A 232 4.22 -10.34 12.99
N SER A 233 4.89 -11.49 13.01
CA SER A 233 4.25 -12.77 13.33
C SER A 233 3.80 -12.91 14.79
N THR A 234 4.16 -11.97 15.67
CA THR A 234 3.77 -11.98 17.09
C THR A 234 2.50 -11.18 17.35
N VAL A 235 2.09 -10.35 16.38
CA VAL A 235 0.88 -9.53 16.46
C VAL A 235 -0.37 -10.42 16.45
N THR A 236 -1.22 -10.19 17.44
CA THR A 236 -2.54 -10.81 17.58
C THR A 236 -3.62 -10.07 16.78
N ASP A 237 -4.74 -10.75 16.53
CA ASP A 237 -5.92 -10.15 15.88
C ASP A 237 -6.41 -8.90 16.63
N SER A 238 -6.36 -8.92 17.96
CA SER A 238 -6.80 -7.80 18.80
C SER A 238 -5.89 -6.59 18.67
N GLU A 239 -4.56 -6.79 18.59
CA GLU A 239 -3.60 -5.70 18.40
C GLU A 239 -3.76 -5.06 17.01
N TYR A 240 -3.94 -5.88 15.98
CA TYR A 240 -4.22 -5.33 14.65
C TYR A 240 -5.56 -4.58 14.61
N ALA A 241 -6.61 -5.12 15.26
CA ALA A 241 -7.90 -4.43 15.36
C ALA A 241 -7.79 -3.09 16.12
N ALA A 242 -6.92 -3.02 17.14
CA ALA A 242 -6.62 -1.78 17.84
C ALA A 242 -5.94 -0.76 16.91
N LEU A 243 -4.96 -1.18 16.09
CA LEU A 243 -4.33 -0.33 15.08
C LEU A 243 -5.34 0.18 14.03
N ALA A 244 -6.22 -0.70 13.53
CA ALA A 244 -7.28 -0.31 12.60
C ALA A 244 -8.28 0.68 13.22
N THR A 245 -8.60 0.50 14.50
CA THR A 245 -9.47 1.43 15.26
C THR A 245 -8.79 2.77 15.48
N TRP A 246 -7.52 2.75 15.88
CA TRP A 246 -6.69 3.95 15.97
C TRP A 246 -6.71 4.72 14.65
N GLN A 247 -6.47 4.02 13.53
CA GLN A 247 -6.48 4.62 12.20
C GLN A 247 -7.81 5.32 11.90
N LYS A 248 -8.95 4.65 12.15
CA LYS A 248 -10.29 5.24 11.95
C LYS A 248 -10.49 6.52 12.77
N ASN A 249 -9.95 6.55 13.99
CA ASN A 249 -10.13 7.67 14.92
C ASN A 249 -9.21 8.86 14.62
N ILE A 250 -7.97 8.60 14.18
CA ILE A 250 -6.93 9.63 14.01
C ILE A 250 -6.69 10.02 12.55
N GLY A 251 -7.09 9.20 11.58
CA GLY A 251 -6.74 9.39 10.17
C GLY A 251 -7.15 10.75 9.61
N LYS A 252 -8.23 11.35 10.12
CA LYS A 252 -8.64 12.71 9.72
C LYS A 252 -7.76 13.82 10.32
N SER A 253 -7.30 13.66 11.55
CA SER A 253 -6.56 14.68 12.31
C SER A 253 -5.03 14.54 12.22
N MET A 254 -4.55 13.42 11.70
CA MET A 254 -3.13 13.15 11.52
C MET A 254 -2.49 14.13 10.52
N LYS A 255 -1.35 14.71 10.89
CA LYS A 255 -0.57 15.68 10.09
C LYS A 255 0.79 15.15 9.64
N SER A 256 0.96 13.84 9.69
CA SER A 256 2.11 13.11 9.15
C SER A 256 1.56 11.94 8.36
N PRO A 257 2.04 11.72 7.12
CA PRO A 257 1.64 10.58 6.34
C PRO A 257 2.00 9.29 7.10
N PHE A 258 1.17 8.28 6.92
CA PHE A 258 1.42 6.96 7.49
C PHE A 258 1.07 5.84 6.50
N LEU A 259 1.74 4.71 6.66
CA LEU A 259 1.53 3.48 5.91
C LEU A 259 1.27 2.34 6.89
N ILE A 260 0.33 1.47 6.54
CA ILE A 260 0.01 0.27 7.32
C ILE A 260 0.09 -0.93 6.38
N ALA A 261 0.71 -2.01 6.86
CA ALA A 261 0.65 -3.30 6.17
C ALA A 261 -0.51 -4.17 6.64
N ASN A 262 -0.92 -5.12 5.80
CA ASN A 262 -1.80 -6.19 6.28
C ASN A 262 -1.15 -7.00 7.41
N SER A 263 -2.00 -7.62 8.22
CA SER A 263 -1.56 -8.62 9.19
C SER A 263 -1.01 -9.86 8.50
N GLU A 264 -0.11 -10.56 9.18
CA GLU A 264 0.44 -11.83 8.74
C GLU A 264 -0.29 -12.99 9.43
N PHE A 265 -0.93 -13.88 8.66
CA PHE A 265 -1.52 -15.09 9.22
C PHE A 265 -1.01 -16.38 8.55
N PRO A 266 -0.91 -17.52 9.26
CA PRO A 266 -0.48 -18.77 8.65
C PRO A 266 -1.57 -19.44 7.77
N ILE A 267 -1.14 -20.05 6.66
CA ILE A 267 -1.67 -21.30 6.05
C ILE A 267 -3.09 -21.25 5.42
N LYS A 268 -3.70 -20.08 5.21
CA LYS A 268 -4.92 -19.95 4.37
C LYS A 268 -4.79 -18.82 3.34
N ASP A 269 -5.62 -18.89 2.31
CA ASP A 269 -5.82 -17.80 1.36
C ASP A 269 -6.25 -16.54 2.12
N GLN A 270 -5.38 -15.52 2.08
CA GLN A 270 -5.55 -14.24 2.76
C GLN A 270 -6.07 -13.14 1.83
N SER A 271 -6.41 -13.48 0.59
CA SER A 271 -6.76 -12.51 -0.43
C SER A 271 -7.91 -11.58 -0.03
N ALA A 272 -8.97 -12.11 0.57
CA ALA A 272 -10.11 -11.31 1.02
C ALA A 272 -9.72 -10.36 2.16
N LEU A 273 -8.95 -10.85 3.13
CA LEU A 273 -8.47 -10.06 4.25
C LEU A 273 -7.53 -8.94 3.80
N ILE A 274 -6.58 -9.25 2.92
CA ILE A 274 -5.62 -8.27 2.38
C ILE A 274 -6.35 -7.20 1.58
N ARG A 275 -7.34 -7.56 0.76
CA ARG A 275 -8.18 -6.56 0.07
C ARG A 275 -8.91 -5.68 1.07
N LYS A 276 -9.54 -6.27 2.09
CA LYS A 276 -10.21 -5.53 3.17
C LYS A 276 -9.25 -4.52 3.81
N GLN A 277 -8.12 -4.98 4.31
CA GLN A 277 -7.16 -4.12 5.01
C GLN A 277 -6.55 -3.06 4.09
N ALA A 278 -6.34 -3.36 2.80
CA ALA A 278 -5.87 -2.38 1.83
C ALA A 278 -6.89 -1.25 1.60
N TYR A 279 -8.16 -1.59 1.37
CA TYR A 279 -9.21 -0.58 1.21
C TYR A 279 -9.46 0.19 2.51
N GLU A 280 -9.57 -0.49 3.65
CA GLU A 280 -9.73 0.16 4.95
C GLU A 280 -8.56 1.11 5.23
N SER A 281 -7.33 0.72 4.91
CA SER A 281 -6.16 1.59 5.09
C SER A 281 -6.31 2.88 4.28
N LEU A 282 -6.62 2.76 3.00
CA LEU A 282 -6.70 3.92 2.11
C LEU A 282 -7.91 4.82 2.37
N LEU A 283 -9.08 4.23 2.65
CA LEU A 283 -10.28 4.99 2.96
C LEU A 283 -10.20 5.70 4.33
N ASN A 284 -9.24 5.30 5.18
CA ASN A 284 -8.95 5.94 6.46
C ASN A 284 -7.65 6.79 6.43
N SER A 285 -7.42 7.51 5.34
CA SER A 285 -6.34 8.52 5.15
C SER A 285 -4.90 8.01 5.12
N ALA A 286 -4.63 6.71 4.96
CA ALA A 286 -3.24 6.28 4.78
C ALA A 286 -2.67 6.83 3.46
N ALA A 287 -1.38 7.18 3.44
CA ALA A 287 -0.68 7.64 2.23
C ALA A 287 -0.50 6.52 1.18
N GLY A 288 -0.97 5.31 1.49
CA GLY A 288 -0.80 4.13 0.70
C GLY A 288 -1.02 2.86 1.52
N PHE A 289 -0.59 1.73 0.98
CA PHE A 289 -0.71 0.42 1.59
C PHE A 289 0.58 -0.40 1.41
N CYS A 290 0.94 -1.15 2.46
CA CYS A 290 2.08 -2.05 2.46
C CYS A 290 1.61 -3.50 2.38
N HIS A 291 1.65 -4.09 1.18
CA HIS A 291 1.36 -5.49 1.01
C HIS A 291 2.46 -6.37 1.61
N MET A 292 2.07 -7.30 2.47
CA MET A 292 2.92 -8.33 3.03
C MET A 292 2.37 -9.71 2.70
N SER A 293 3.21 -10.58 2.18
CA SER A 293 2.83 -11.93 1.74
C SER A 293 3.82 -12.98 2.22
N THR A 294 3.57 -14.25 1.89
CA THR A 294 4.47 -15.36 2.24
C THR A 294 5.87 -15.21 1.64
N ILE A 295 6.06 -14.35 0.64
CA ILE A 295 7.33 -14.16 -0.05
C ILE A 295 8.28 -13.15 0.61
N LYS A 296 7.89 -12.43 1.68
CA LYS A 296 8.75 -11.40 2.32
C LYS A 296 10.15 -11.90 2.71
N ASN A 297 10.25 -13.20 3.00
CA ASN A 297 11.47 -13.87 3.43
C ASN A 297 12.19 -14.64 2.31
N PHE A 298 11.64 -14.63 1.08
CA PHE A 298 12.20 -15.28 -0.11
C PHE A 298 12.55 -16.77 0.12
N ASN A 299 11.60 -17.52 0.67
CA ASN A 299 11.69 -18.98 0.70
C ASN A 299 11.72 -19.54 -0.74
N PRO A 300 12.19 -20.79 -0.97
CA PRO A 300 12.37 -21.33 -2.33
C PRO A 300 11.14 -21.26 -3.24
N THR A 301 9.93 -21.23 -2.66
CA THR A 301 8.65 -21.13 -3.38
C THR A 301 8.26 -19.71 -3.80
N TRP A 302 9.09 -18.69 -3.56
CA TRP A 302 8.72 -17.29 -3.78
C TRP A 302 8.30 -17.01 -5.23
N LYS A 303 8.93 -17.66 -6.23
CA LYS A 303 8.60 -17.51 -7.66
C LYS A 303 7.19 -17.98 -7.98
N THR A 304 6.69 -18.98 -7.25
CA THR A 304 5.32 -19.50 -7.39
C THR A 304 4.31 -18.68 -6.59
N ASN A 305 4.73 -18.14 -5.44
CA ASN A 305 3.85 -17.43 -4.52
C ASN A 305 3.73 -15.93 -4.80
N ILE A 306 4.63 -15.33 -5.60
CA ILE A 306 4.61 -13.90 -5.91
C ILE A 306 3.32 -13.42 -6.60
N THR A 307 2.58 -14.33 -7.25
CA THR A 307 1.28 -14.06 -7.88
C THR A 307 0.09 -14.47 -7.01
N LYS A 308 0.31 -14.79 -5.73
CA LYS A 308 -0.72 -15.20 -4.77
C LYS A 308 -0.74 -14.23 -3.59
N ASP A 309 -1.52 -14.59 -2.58
CA ASP A 309 -1.58 -13.92 -1.28
C ASP A 309 -1.94 -12.44 -1.41
N GLY A 310 -2.88 -12.11 -2.30
CA GLY A 310 -3.34 -10.73 -2.47
C GLY A 310 -2.62 -9.93 -3.57
N GLY A 311 -1.42 -10.35 -3.96
CA GLY A 311 -0.59 -9.66 -4.96
C GLY A 311 -1.26 -9.56 -6.34
N GLU A 312 -2.07 -10.55 -6.72
CA GLU A 312 -2.81 -10.60 -7.98
C GLU A 312 -3.92 -9.56 -8.10
N TYR A 313 -4.41 -9.02 -6.98
CA TYR A 313 -5.50 -8.04 -6.94
C TYR A 313 -5.02 -6.59 -6.81
N MET A 314 -3.76 -6.36 -6.43
CA MET A 314 -3.22 -5.01 -6.24
C MET A 314 -3.37 -4.14 -7.48
N LYS A 315 -3.25 -4.72 -8.68
CA LYS A 315 -3.52 -4.00 -9.93
C LYS A 315 -4.93 -3.42 -10.02
N TYR A 316 -5.93 -4.08 -9.43
CA TYR A 316 -7.32 -3.61 -9.40
C TYR A 316 -7.53 -2.53 -8.34
N LEU A 317 -6.86 -2.62 -7.19
CA LEU A 317 -6.81 -1.56 -6.21
C LEU A 317 -6.24 -0.27 -6.83
N VAL A 318 -5.08 -0.38 -7.49
CA VAL A 318 -4.45 0.76 -8.16
C VAL A 318 -5.33 1.32 -9.29
N LYS A 319 -5.95 0.44 -10.08
CA LYS A 319 -6.79 0.85 -11.22
C LYS A 319 -7.98 1.72 -10.80
N ILE A 320 -8.65 1.41 -9.67
CA ILE A 320 -9.75 2.24 -9.20
C ILE A 320 -9.25 3.56 -8.63
N LEU A 321 -8.23 3.54 -7.78
CA LEU A 321 -7.74 4.75 -7.10
C LEU A 321 -7.13 5.76 -8.06
N LYS A 322 -6.37 5.31 -9.08
CA LYS A 322 -5.84 6.19 -10.13
C LYS A 322 -6.92 6.84 -10.99
N GLY A 323 -8.14 6.29 -11.00
CA GLY A 323 -9.29 6.89 -11.67
C GLY A 323 -10.03 7.94 -10.84
N LEU A 324 -9.57 8.20 -9.61
CA LEU A 324 -10.21 9.08 -8.64
C LEU A 324 -9.19 10.12 -8.12
N PRO A 325 -9.65 11.30 -7.68
CA PRO A 325 -8.82 12.22 -6.89
C PRO A 325 -8.69 11.67 -5.46
N TRP A 326 -7.98 10.55 -5.31
CA TRP A 326 -7.88 9.76 -4.08
C TRP A 326 -7.22 10.53 -2.93
N ASP A 327 -6.33 11.47 -3.27
CA ASP A 327 -5.65 12.38 -2.35
C ASP A 327 -6.59 13.41 -1.72
N TYR A 328 -7.80 13.55 -2.25
CA TYR A 328 -8.88 14.36 -1.67
C TYR A 328 -9.92 13.52 -0.92
N LEU A 329 -9.75 12.20 -0.81
CA LEU A 329 -10.64 11.35 -0.01
C LEU A 329 -10.36 11.53 1.47
N GLU A 330 -11.42 11.74 2.25
CA GLU A 330 -11.35 11.80 3.71
C GLU A 330 -12.32 10.80 4.35
N PRO A 331 -11.99 10.26 5.54
CA PRO A 331 -12.88 9.40 6.30
C PRO A 331 -14.21 10.10 6.54
N ALA A 332 -15.31 9.44 6.19
CA ALA A 332 -16.65 10.02 6.15
C ALA A 332 -17.63 9.30 7.08
N ALA A 333 -17.13 8.58 8.09
CA ALA A 333 -17.98 7.88 9.08
C ALA A 333 -19.00 8.82 9.76
N SER A 334 -18.67 10.11 9.92
CA SER A 334 -19.57 11.12 10.48
C SER A 334 -20.80 11.41 9.61
N LEU A 335 -20.76 11.08 8.31
CA LEU A 335 -21.86 11.39 7.39
C LEU A 335 -23.09 10.51 7.62
N LYS A 336 -23.04 9.49 8.50
CA LYS A 336 -24.18 8.59 8.84
C LYS A 336 -25.01 8.17 7.61
N MET A 337 -24.33 7.93 6.48
CA MET A 337 -25.00 7.71 5.20
C MET A 337 -25.66 6.34 5.13
N VAL A 338 -25.05 5.34 5.77
CA VAL A 338 -25.59 3.97 5.80
C VAL A 338 -26.66 3.90 6.88
N GLN A 339 -27.91 3.63 6.50
CA GLN A 339 -29.08 3.65 7.38
C GLN A 339 -29.40 2.28 8.03
N ASP A 340 -28.46 1.35 8.00
CA ASP A 340 -28.51 0.10 8.77
C ASP A 340 -27.63 0.22 10.02
N THR A 341 -28.26 0.49 11.17
CA THR A 341 -27.59 0.85 12.41
C THR A 341 -26.81 -0.30 13.05
N THR A 342 -27.16 -1.55 12.75
CA THR A 342 -26.48 -2.72 13.36
C THR A 342 -25.22 -3.14 12.61
N GLN A 343 -25.06 -2.70 11.36
CA GLN A 343 -24.01 -3.18 10.45
C GLN A 343 -23.19 -2.08 9.77
N SER A 344 -23.56 -0.80 9.95
CA SER A 344 -22.84 0.35 9.38
C SER A 344 -21.35 0.44 9.73
N THR A 345 -20.93 -0.17 10.84
CA THR A 345 -19.53 -0.18 11.30
C THR A 345 -18.58 -1.02 10.44
N GLU A 346 -19.12 -1.93 9.63
CA GLU A 346 -18.34 -2.80 8.73
C GLU A 346 -18.10 -2.19 7.35
N ILE A 347 -18.90 -1.20 6.95
CA ILE A 347 -18.74 -0.49 5.68
C ILE A 347 -17.81 0.70 5.91
N SER A 348 -16.66 0.69 5.24
CA SER A 348 -15.75 1.84 5.29
C SER A 348 -16.19 2.88 4.27
N VAL A 349 -16.39 4.12 4.74
CA VAL A 349 -16.91 5.22 3.92
C VAL A 349 -15.88 6.34 3.88
N SER A 350 -15.52 6.75 2.68
CA SER A 350 -14.70 7.96 2.43
C SER A 350 -15.42 8.86 1.45
N ALA A 351 -15.27 10.17 1.60
CA ALA A 351 -15.85 11.15 0.69
C ALA A 351 -14.77 12.12 0.22
N LEU A 352 -14.94 12.67 -0.98
CA LEU A 352 -14.12 13.81 -1.39
C LEU A 352 -14.34 14.98 -0.42
N THR A 353 -13.32 15.80 -0.21
CA THR A 353 -13.40 17.02 0.61
C THR A 353 -14.56 17.94 0.23
N ASN A 354 -14.90 18.02 -1.07
CA ASN A 354 -16.04 18.79 -1.58
C ASN A 354 -17.41 18.08 -1.44
N LYS A 355 -17.44 16.87 -0.90
CA LYS A 355 -18.60 15.98 -0.71
C LYS A 355 -19.40 15.67 -1.98
N ARG A 356 -18.79 15.81 -3.16
CA ARG A 356 -19.44 15.48 -4.45
C ARG A 356 -19.35 14.01 -4.83
N MET A 357 -18.54 13.24 -4.12
CA MET A 357 -18.42 11.80 -4.33
C MET A 357 -18.09 11.09 -3.02
N VAL A 358 -18.64 9.90 -2.87
CA VAL A 358 -18.32 8.95 -1.81
C VAL A 358 -17.84 7.64 -2.42
N MET A 359 -16.88 7.01 -1.76
CA MET A 359 -16.41 5.65 -2.03
C MET A 359 -16.65 4.81 -0.78
N MET A 360 -17.35 3.69 -0.96
CA MET A 360 -17.66 2.74 0.09
C MET A 360 -16.98 1.40 -0.20
N TYR A 361 -16.30 0.85 0.80
CA TYR A 361 -15.86 -0.55 0.79
C TYR A 361 -16.83 -1.39 1.61
N ILE A 362 -17.36 -2.44 0.98
CA ILE A 362 -18.39 -3.32 1.53
C ILE A 362 -17.79 -4.72 1.56
N PRO A 363 -17.46 -5.28 2.74
CA PRO A 363 -16.64 -6.48 2.85
C PRO A 363 -17.35 -7.79 2.46
N THR A 364 -18.68 -7.80 2.43
CA THR A 364 -19.50 -8.98 2.09
C THR A 364 -20.77 -8.55 1.37
N PHE A 365 -21.41 -9.47 0.63
CA PHE A 365 -22.66 -9.16 -0.05
C PHE A 365 -23.76 -8.83 0.94
N ARG A 366 -24.36 -7.64 0.81
CA ARG A 366 -25.54 -7.21 1.56
C ARG A 366 -26.22 -6.02 0.90
N SER A 367 -27.53 -5.95 1.05
CA SER A 367 -28.33 -4.77 0.69
C SER A 367 -28.43 -3.82 1.87
N PHE A 368 -28.36 -2.52 1.63
CA PHE A 368 -28.47 -1.50 2.67
C PHE A 368 -29.05 -0.19 2.12
N GLY A 369 -29.66 0.60 3.00
CA GLY A 369 -30.15 1.93 2.66
C GLY A 369 -29.03 2.98 2.72
N ILE A 370 -29.02 3.91 1.75
CA ILE A 370 -28.13 5.08 1.75
C ILE A 370 -28.91 6.40 1.77
N ASP A 371 -28.49 7.30 2.66
CA ASP A 371 -28.91 8.70 2.71
C ASP A 371 -27.84 9.60 2.08
N LEU A 372 -28.24 10.31 1.02
CA LEU A 372 -27.38 11.21 0.24
C LEU A 372 -27.56 12.68 0.62
N SER A 373 -28.40 12.99 1.62
CA SER A 373 -28.73 14.36 2.04
C SER A 373 -27.51 15.22 2.36
N GLN A 374 -26.45 14.59 2.87
CA GLN A 374 -25.20 15.22 3.29
C GLN A 374 -24.15 15.35 2.18
N LEU A 375 -24.39 14.82 0.98
CA LEU A 375 -23.55 15.05 -0.20
C LEU A 375 -23.92 16.35 -0.91
N THR A 376 -22.96 16.88 -1.67
CA THR A 376 -23.12 18.05 -2.54
C THR A 376 -23.60 17.58 -3.92
N GLY A 377 -24.83 17.95 -4.30
CA GLY A 377 -25.46 17.59 -5.57
C GLY A 377 -26.93 17.19 -5.38
N GLU A 378 -27.72 17.23 -6.45
CA GLU A 378 -29.15 16.85 -6.41
C GLU A 378 -29.40 15.46 -7.02
N GLU A 379 -28.60 15.10 -8.04
CA GLU A 379 -28.60 13.78 -8.68
C GLU A 379 -27.22 13.16 -8.65
N PHE A 380 -27.18 11.84 -8.48
CA PHE A 380 -25.95 11.06 -8.37
C PHE A 380 -25.97 9.87 -9.30
N HIS A 381 -24.79 9.45 -9.75
CA HIS A 381 -24.57 8.16 -10.40
C HIS A 381 -23.88 7.20 -9.44
N ALA A 382 -24.39 5.97 -9.40
CA ALA A 382 -23.77 4.88 -8.67
C ALA A 382 -23.01 3.95 -9.64
N VAL A 383 -21.83 3.51 -9.22
CA VAL A 383 -21.02 2.53 -9.95
C VAL A 383 -20.51 1.49 -8.96
N TRP A 384 -20.83 0.23 -9.25
CA TRP A 384 -20.26 -0.92 -8.56
C TRP A 384 -18.93 -1.31 -9.19
N TYR A 385 -17.98 -1.71 -8.36
CA TYR A 385 -16.68 -2.20 -8.78
C TYR A 385 -16.29 -3.45 -8.00
N SER A 386 -15.84 -4.47 -8.71
CA SER A 386 -15.31 -5.70 -8.12
C SER A 386 -13.82 -5.55 -7.81
N PRO A 387 -13.39 -5.52 -6.54
CA PRO A 387 -11.97 -5.47 -6.19
C PRO A 387 -11.18 -6.73 -6.60
N ARG A 388 -11.87 -7.85 -6.89
CA ARG A 388 -11.26 -9.11 -7.35
C ARG A 388 -10.95 -9.14 -8.85
N THR A 389 -11.77 -8.46 -9.66
CA THR A 389 -11.73 -8.61 -11.13
C THR A 389 -11.55 -7.29 -11.87
N GLY A 390 -11.76 -6.17 -11.18
CA GLY A 390 -11.78 -4.84 -11.78
C GLY A 390 -12.98 -4.56 -12.69
N ARG A 391 -13.99 -5.45 -12.70
CA ARG A 391 -15.24 -5.27 -13.45
C ARG A 391 -16.11 -4.20 -12.80
N ARG A 392 -16.86 -3.47 -13.64
CA ARG A 392 -17.78 -2.39 -13.25
C ARG A 392 -19.21 -2.72 -13.66
N TRP A 393 -20.17 -2.27 -12.86
CA TRP A 393 -21.60 -2.30 -13.19
C TRP A 393 -22.22 -0.94 -12.85
N SER A 394 -23.25 -0.54 -13.59
CA SER A 394 -24.04 0.62 -13.22
C SER A 394 -24.87 0.29 -11.98
N GLY A 395 -24.85 1.18 -10.99
CA GLY A 395 -25.79 1.18 -9.86
C GLY A 395 -26.99 2.10 -10.08
N GLY A 396 -27.16 2.64 -11.28
CA GLY A 396 -28.26 3.54 -11.63
C GLY A 396 -28.03 5.01 -11.27
N THR A 397 -29.12 5.76 -11.29
CA THR A 397 -29.19 7.17 -10.85
C THR A 397 -29.90 7.23 -9.50
N LEU A 398 -29.40 8.07 -8.60
CA LEU A 398 -29.96 8.30 -7.27
C LEU A 398 -30.28 9.78 -7.10
N LYS A 399 -31.28 10.10 -6.28
CA LYS A 399 -31.66 11.48 -5.94
C LYS A 399 -31.34 11.76 -4.48
N ARG A 400 -30.98 13.01 -4.20
CA ARG A 400 -30.53 13.45 -2.86
C ARG A 400 -31.52 13.16 -1.73
N LYS A 401 -32.82 13.34 -1.99
CA LYS A 401 -33.89 13.30 -0.96
C LYS A 401 -34.56 11.93 -0.83
N GLU A 402 -34.09 10.93 -1.55
CA GLU A 402 -34.67 9.58 -1.53
C GLU A 402 -33.73 8.65 -0.76
N LEU A 403 -34.26 7.96 0.26
CA LEU A 403 -33.57 6.82 0.84
C LEU A 403 -33.50 5.75 -0.24
N ALA A 404 -32.29 5.46 -0.72
CA ALA A 404 -32.09 4.47 -1.77
C ALA A 404 -31.62 3.15 -1.16
N THR A 405 -32.32 2.06 -1.46
CA THR A 405 -31.82 0.71 -1.20
C THR A 405 -30.83 0.34 -2.29
N ILE A 406 -29.62 -0.06 -1.88
CA ILE A 406 -28.53 -0.41 -2.77
C ILE A 406 -28.15 -1.87 -2.55
N GLU A 407 -27.97 -2.61 -3.63
CA GLU A 407 -27.65 -4.04 -3.62
C GLU A 407 -26.49 -4.32 -4.59
N PRO A 408 -25.44 -5.08 -4.18
CA PRO A 408 -24.36 -5.45 -5.06
C PRO A 408 -24.86 -6.29 -6.26
N PRO A 409 -24.22 -6.21 -7.43
CA PRO A 409 -24.76 -6.79 -8.65
C PRO A 409 -24.60 -8.31 -8.77
N ASP A 410 -23.84 -8.98 -7.88
CA ASP A 410 -23.64 -10.42 -7.88
C ASP A 410 -23.80 -10.99 -6.45
N PRO A 411 -24.79 -11.86 -6.20
CA PRO A 411 -25.20 -12.29 -4.86
C PRO A 411 -24.32 -13.37 -4.23
N GLN A 412 -22.99 -13.27 -4.41
CA GLN A 412 -22.02 -14.15 -3.76
C GLN A 412 -21.77 -13.67 -2.32
N PRO A 413 -22.14 -14.44 -1.27
CA PRO A 413 -22.08 -13.98 0.12
C PRO A 413 -20.71 -13.43 0.56
N GLU A 414 -19.65 -14.14 0.17
CA GLU A 414 -18.26 -13.85 0.55
C GLU A 414 -17.57 -12.79 -0.33
N TRP A 415 -18.30 -12.17 -1.28
CA TRP A 415 -17.70 -11.19 -2.18
C TRP A 415 -17.74 -9.79 -1.60
N ASP A 416 -16.58 -9.15 -1.67
CA ASP A 416 -16.37 -7.75 -1.36
C ASP A 416 -16.67 -6.84 -2.56
N TRP A 417 -17.06 -5.60 -2.27
CA TRP A 417 -17.50 -4.63 -3.27
C TRP A 417 -16.99 -3.24 -2.97
N ILE A 418 -16.75 -2.48 -4.03
CA ILE A 418 -16.67 -1.03 -3.96
C ILE A 418 -17.92 -0.44 -4.59
N LEU A 419 -18.52 0.52 -3.89
CA LEU A 419 -19.57 1.37 -4.42
C LEU A 419 -19.06 2.80 -4.48
N LEU A 420 -19.06 3.38 -5.69
CA LEU A 420 -18.84 4.79 -5.93
C LEU A 420 -20.18 5.47 -6.14
N VAL A 421 -20.45 6.56 -5.43
CA VAL A 421 -21.62 7.42 -5.67
C VAL A 421 -21.12 8.84 -5.86
N GLY A 422 -21.32 9.40 -7.05
CA GLY A 422 -20.82 10.74 -7.42
C GLY A 422 -21.90 11.63 -8.02
N SER A 423 -21.87 12.92 -7.71
CA SER A 423 -22.77 13.94 -8.27
C SER A 423 -22.63 14.01 -9.79
N LYS A 424 -23.76 14.16 -10.51
CA LYS A 424 -23.76 14.34 -11.97
C LYS A 424 -23.20 15.69 -12.41
N ASN A 425 -23.43 16.71 -11.59
CA ASN A 425 -23.05 18.10 -11.85
C ASN A 425 -21.78 18.43 -11.10
#